data_AF-A0AAW8BX73-F1
#
_entry.id   AF-A0AAW8BX73-F1
#
_cell.length_a   1.000
_cell.length_b   1.000
_cell.length_c   1.000
_cell.angle_alpha   90.00
_cell.angle_beta   90.00
_cell.angle_gamma   90.00
#
_symmetry.space_group_name_H-M   'P 1'
#
loop_
_entity.id
_entity.type
_entity.pdbx_description
1 polymer ?
#
loop_
_entity_poly.entity_id
_entity_poly.type
_entity_poly.pdbx_seq_one_letter_code
_entity_poly.pdbx_strand_id
1 'polypeptide(L)'
;MLGYRVPAPDEAMLISGGKAKGNAPFRVVTGHGAFVIPFFRKAAFLTLAMCEAEVAEKCVTQQGITLNVRAVIAFKVGNDTESIIAAAQRFLSEQDQMSVLTGRIFAGHLRSIIGSMTVEQIIRERQKLATEVLDGSKEEMARIGLNVDALQIQSIDDDGLGYIKAMSAPHNAAVQQQAQIAQAQANQKAAEAEQESQRKQAEFARETAIVKAQYKAEVDKAQAEAAQAGPLAEAEAQREVLAMRTELAQRAAELRQQELVAEVVKPAEAEAERVRILAVADAEKMKIQAEAAASHNRVALDRMIIDQLPEIVDKAARGLAGSNLTVLNGAEGISQVTSGLVSQGLAIFDAVRNGLSQYDDEEAGPA
;
A
#
# COMPACT_ATOMS: atom_id res chain seq x y z
N MET A 1 -47.65 72.11 -56.46
CA MET A 1 -47.62 70.66 -56.15
C MET A 1 -48.88 70.30 -55.39
N LEU A 2 -49.74 69.45 -55.97
CA LEU A 2 -50.93 68.92 -55.31
C LEU A 2 -50.49 68.10 -54.08
N GLY A 3 -50.92 68.54 -52.90
CA GLY A 3 -50.36 68.14 -51.60
C GLY A 3 -50.88 66.81 -51.06
N TYR A 4 -50.67 65.72 -51.77
CA TYR A 4 -50.83 64.39 -51.17
C TYR A 4 -49.60 64.10 -50.29
N ARG A 5 -49.83 63.85 -49.00
CA ARG A 5 -48.78 63.52 -48.01
C ARG A 5 -49.08 62.17 -47.39
N VAL A 6 -48.02 61.40 -47.14
CA VAL A 6 -48.10 60.06 -46.56
C VAL A 6 -47.22 60.06 -45.30
N PRO A 7 -47.76 59.72 -44.12
CA PRO A 7 -46.94 59.51 -42.93
C PRO A 7 -46.07 58.26 -43.10
N ALA A 8 -44.91 58.22 -42.45
CA ALA A 8 -44.16 56.98 -42.31
C ALA A 8 -44.97 55.92 -41.52
N PRO A 9 -44.63 54.62 -41.61
CA PRO A 9 -45.34 53.56 -40.89
C PRO A 9 -45.40 53.76 -39.36
N ASP A 10 -44.41 54.45 -38.83
CA ASP A 10 -44.21 54.80 -37.42
C ASP A 10 -44.57 56.27 -37.13
N GLU A 11 -45.37 56.93 -37.97
CA GLU A 11 -45.80 58.31 -37.76
C GLU A 11 -47.32 58.49 -37.87
N ALA A 12 -47.84 59.47 -37.13
CA ALA A 12 -49.17 60.01 -37.31
C ALA A 12 -49.10 61.38 -37.98
N MET A 13 -49.80 61.55 -39.11
CA MET A 13 -49.97 62.84 -39.76
C MET A 13 -51.16 63.58 -39.16
N LEU A 14 -50.90 64.78 -38.65
CA LEU A 14 -51.87 65.68 -38.04
C LEU A 14 -52.17 66.83 -38.99
N ILE A 15 -53.43 67.00 -39.37
CA ILE A 15 -53.86 68.03 -40.31
C ILE A 15 -54.76 69.04 -39.60
N SER A 16 -54.27 70.28 -39.48
CA SER A 16 -54.99 71.42 -38.92
C SER A 16 -55.45 72.39 -40.01
N GLY A 17 -56.40 73.30 -39.69
CA GLY A 17 -56.94 74.29 -40.65
C GLY A 17 -58.21 73.85 -41.41
N GLY A 18 -58.94 72.86 -40.90
CA GLY A 18 -60.23 72.44 -41.47
C GLY A 18 -61.14 71.81 -40.42
N LYS A 19 -62.37 71.44 -40.81
CA LYS A 19 -63.29 70.71 -39.91
C LYS A 19 -62.67 69.36 -39.54
N ALA A 20 -62.35 69.19 -38.26
CA ALA A 20 -62.01 67.89 -37.70
C ALA A 20 -63.26 67.02 -37.56
N LYS A 21 -63.09 65.70 -37.47
CA LYS A 21 -64.19 64.78 -37.12
C LYS A 21 -64.36 64.80 -35.60
N GLY A 22 -65.59 65.02 -35.13
CA GLY A 22 -65.90 65.04 -33.70
C GLY A 22 -65.34 66.27 -32.98
N ASN A 23 -64.97 66.11 -31.71
CA ASN A 23 -64.44 67.18 -30.84
C ASN A 23 -62.90 67.33 -30.92
N ALA A 24 -62.26 66.73 -31.92
CA ALA A 24 -60.81 66.77 -32.07
C ALA A 24 -60.33 68.14 -32.61
N PRO A 25 -59.20 68.68 -32.13
CA PRO A 25 -58.63 69.95 -32.63
C PRO A 25 -58.05 69.86 -34.05
N PHE A 26 -57.69 68.65 -34.51
CA PHE A 26 -57.10 68.38 -35.82
C PHE A 26 -57.49 66.99 -36.30
N ARG A 27 -57.33 66.72 -37.61
CA ARG A 27 -57.56 65.40 -38.18
C ARG A 27 -56.30 64.54 -38.09
N VAL A 28 -56.40 63.38 -37.47
CA VAL A 28 -55.34 62.36 -37.38
C VAL A 28 -55.44 61.41 -38.58
N VAL A 29 -54.30 61.07 -39.18
CA VAL A 29 -54.18 60.10 -40.27
C VAL A 29 -52.97 59.20 -40.00
N THR A 30 -53.19 57.88 -39.94
CA THR A 30 -52.15 56.86 -39.73
C THR A 30 -52.25 55.77 -40.80
N GLY A 31 -51.11 55.20 -41.22
CA GLY A 31 -51.05 54.05 -42.13
C GLY A 31 -51.44 54.28 -43.60
N HIS A 32 -52.06 55.42 -43.94
CA HIS A 32 -52.41 55.77 -45.31
C HIS A 32 -52.18 57.26 -45.59
N GLY A 33 -52.02 57.62 -46.87
CA GLY A 33 -51.86 59.01 -47.26
C GLY A 33 -53.16 59.79 -47.24
N ALA A 34 -53.04 61.12 -47.16
CA ALA A 34 -54.17 62.02 -47.29
C ALA A 34 -53.83 63.32 -48.02
N PHE A 35 -54.85 63.92 -48.62
CA PHE A 35 -54.70 65.18 -49.34
C PHE A 35 -54.73 66.39 -48.39
N VAL A 36 -53.68 67.21 -48.46
CA VAL A 36 -53.44 68.42 -47.66
C VAL A 36 -53.30 69.62 -48.60
N ILE A 37 -54.25 70.56 -48.54
CA ILE A 37 -54.22 71.77 -49.36
C ILE A 37 -53.34 72.82 -48.65
N PRO A 38 -52.16 73.18 -49.17
CA PRO A 38 -51.14 73.92 -48.42
C PRO A 38 -51.53 75.35 -48.01
N PHE A 39 -52.51 75.96 -48.69
CA PHE A 39 -52.97 77.32 -48.37
C PHE A 39 -53.97 77.38 -47.21
N PHE A 40 -54.74 76.31 -47.00
CA PHE A 40 -55.79 76.26 -45.98
C PHE A 40 -55.47 75.30 -44.82
N ARG A 41 -54.54 74.36 -45.05
CA ARG A 41 -54.24 73.29 -44.08
C ARG A 41 -52.75 73.17 -43.84
N LYS A 42 -52.38 72.97 -42.57
CA LYS A 42 -51.01 72.63 -42.16
C LYS A 42 -50.96 71.15 -41.81
N ALA A 43 -49.89 70.48 -42.22
CA ALA A 43 -49.61 69.09 -41.85
C ALA A 43 -48.36 69.06 -40.97
N ALA A 44 -48.48 68.38 -39.83
CA ALA A 44 -47.40 68.06 -38.92
C ALA A 44 -47.35 66.55 -38.70
N PHE A 45 -46.20 66.02 -38.29
CA PHE A 45 -45.99 64.60 -38.08
C PHE A 45 -45.59 64.37 -36.62
N LEU A 46 -46.23 63.40 -35.99
CA LEU A 46 -45.93 62.93 -34.64
C LEU A 46 -45.35 61.52 -34.75
N THR A 47 -44.19 61.29 -34.12
CA THR A 47 -43.64 59.93 -34.05
C THR A 47 -44.52 59.03 -33.18
N LEU A 48 -44.78 57.82 -33.67
CA LEU A 48 -45.38 56.69 -32.95
C LEU A 48 -44.33 55.63 -32.63
N ALA A 49 -43.07 55.88 -32.98
CA ALA A 49 -41.97 54.98 -32.71
C ALA A 49 -41.76 54.81 -31.20
N MET A 50 -41.17 53.66 -30.86
CA MET A 50 -40.81 53.35 -29.49
C MET A 50 -39.73 54.31 -28.99
N CYS A 51 -39.94 54.87 -27.80
CA CYS A 51 -39.02 55.75 -27.12
C CYS A 51 -38.60 55.14 -25.78
N GLU A 52 -37.40 55.50 -25.33
CA GLU A 52 -36.88 55.11 -24.02
C GLU A 52 -36.69 56.35 -23.15
N ALA A 53 -37.09 56.25 -21.88
CA ALA A 53 -36.78 57.23 -20.85
C ALA A 53 -35.95 56.56 -19.76
N GLU A 54 -34.77 57.11 -19.49
CA GLU A 54 -33.95 56.71 -18.37
C GLU A 54 -34.30 57.56 -17.14
N VAL A 55 -34.44 56.91 -15.99
CA VAL A 55 -34.68 57.56 -14.70
C VAL A 55 -33.62 57.11 -13.72
N ALA A 56 -32.93 58.08 -13.12
CA ALA A 56 -32.00 57.87 -12.03
C ALA A 56 -32.44 58.75 -10.86
N GLU A 57 -33.01 58.13 -9.82
CA GLU A 57 -33.59 58.86 -8.70
C GLU A 57 -33.00 58.37 -7.38
N LYS A 58 -32.65 59.34 -6.51
CA LYS A 58 -32.27 59.07 -5.12
C LYS A 58 -33.53 59.03 -4.25
N CYS A 59 -33.81 57.89 -3.67
CA CYS A 59 -35.01 57.61 -2.87
C CYS A 59 -34.62 57.03 -1.51
N VAL A 60 -35.51 57.17 -0.52
CA VAL A 60 -35.31 56.64 0.83
C VAL A 60 -36.30 55.49 1.04
N THR A 61 -35.83 54.36 1.55
CA THR A 61 -36.68 53.20 1.85
C THR A 61 -37.48 53.38 3.13
N GLN A 62 -38.39 52.45 3.43
CA GLN A 62 -39.13 52.42 4.70
C GLN A 62 -38.21 52.42 5.93
N GLN A 63 -37.01 51.86 5.80
CA GLN A 63 -36.00 51.76 6.87
C GLN A 63 -35.15 53.03 7.03
N GLY A 64 -35.37 54.06 6.20
CA GLY A 64 -34.55 55.27 6.20
C GLY A 64 -33.22 55.14 5.43
N ILE A 65 -33.04 54.07 4.65
CA ILE A 65 -31.81 53.85 3.87
C ILE A 65 -31.96 54.54 2.52
N THR A 66 -30.99 55.38 2.17
CA THR A 66 -30.93 56.03 0.86
C THR A 66 -30.46 55.04 -0.20
N LEU A 67 -31.24 54.89 -1.26
CA LEU A 67 -30.90 54.11 -2.45
C LEU A 67 -30.92 55.00 -3.69
N ASN A 68 -29.98 54.77 -4.59
CA ASN A 68 -29.99 55.30 -5.94
C ASN A 68 -30.50 54.22 -6.90
N VAL A 69 -31.69 54.45 -7.46
CA VAL A 69 -32.33 53.49 -8.36
C VAL A 69 -32.32 54.02 -9.77
N ARG A 70 -31.80 53.21 -10.69
CA ARG A 70 -31.86 53.45 -12.14
C ARG A 70 -32.86 52.52 -12.79
N ALA A 71 -33.73 53.08 -13.61
CA ALA A 71 -34.74 52.35 -14.36
C ALA A 71 -34.82 52.87 -15.79
N VAL A 72 -35.19 51.99 -16.72
CA VAL A 72 -35.52 52.34 -18.09
C VAL A 72 -36.98 52.03 -18.34
N ILE A 73 -37.67 53.04 -18.87
CA ILE A 73 -39.07 52.93 -19.28
C ILE A 73 -39.11 52.95 -20.79
N ALA A 74 -39.67 51.89 -21.35
CA ALA A 74 -39.91 51.75 -22.76
C ALA A 74 -41.39 52.14 -23.00
N PHE A 75 -41.64 53.20 -23.75
CA PHE A 75 -42.97 53.72 -24.01
C PHE A 75 -43.15 54.19 -25.47
N LYS A 76 -44.39 54.30 -25.91
CA LYS A 76 -44.76 54.88 -27.21
C LYS A 76 -46.08 55.63 -27.12
N VAL A 77 -46.44 56.38 -28.16
CA VAL A 77 -47.78 56.97 -28.26
C VAL A 77 -48.81 55.85 -28.46
N GLY A 78 -49.96 55.96 -27.80
CA GLY A 78 -51.05 54.99 -27.98
C GLY A 78 -51.54 54.95 -29.43
N ASN A 79 -51.98 53.77 -29.90
CA ASN A 79 -52.41 53.57 -31.29
C ASN A 79 -53.82 54.12 -31.58
N ASP A 80 -54.59 54.43 -30.53
CA ASP A 80 -55.93 54.97 -30.64
C ASP A 80 -55.91 56.49 -30.93
N THR A 81 -56.98 56.98 -31.54
CA THR A 81 -57.05 58.39 -31.98
C THR A 81 -57.02 59.36 -30.78
N GLU A 82 -57.54 58.97 -29.62
CA GLU A 82 -57.58 59.81 -28.43
C GLU A 82 -56.18 60.02 -27.85
N SER A 83 -55.40 58.95 -27.72
CA SER A 83 -53.99 58.98 -27.30
C SER A 83 -53.14 59.84 -28.24
N ILE A 84 -53.29 59.66 -29.56
CA ILE A 84 -52.56 60.46 -30.54
C ILE A 84 -52.90 61.95 -30.40
N ILE A 85 -54.17 62.30 -30.20
CA ILE A 85 -54.58 63.69 -29.98
C ILE A 85 -53.97 64.25 -28.68
N ALA A 86 -54.06 63.49 -27.58
CA ALA A 86 -53.57 63.90 -26.27
C ALA A 86 -52.04 64.10 -26.25
N ALA A 87 -51.30 63.23 -26.94
CA ALA A 87 -49.85 63.33 -27.10
C ALA A 87 -49.48 64.49 -28.04
N ALA A 88 -50.15 64.60 -29.18
CA ALA A 88 -49.90 65.68 -30.14
C ALA A 88 -50.14 67.08 -29.55
N GLN A 89 -51.21 67.28 -28.77
CA GLN A 89 -51.47 68.57 -28.13
C GLN A 89 -50.35 69.02 -27.18
N ARG A 90 -49.62 68.07 -26.59
CA ARG A 90 -48.56 68.34 -25.61
C ARG A 90 -47.17 68.40 -26.23
N PHE A 91 -46.86 67.47 -27.15
CA PHE A 91 -45.49 67.17 -27.56
C PHE A 91 -45.21 67.43 -29.04
N LEU A 92 -46.20 67.82 -29.85
CA LEU A 92 -45.99 67.96 -31.30
C LEU A 92 -44.82 68.88 -31.68
N SER A 93 -44.63 69.96 -30.93
CA SER A 93 -43.52 70.92 -31.14
C SER A 93 -42.21 70.49 -30.48
N GLU A 94 -42.27 69.65 -29.45
CA GLU A 94 -41.15 69.29 -28.57
C GLU A 94 -41.21 67.79 -28.23
N GLN A 95 -41.00 66.93 -29.23
CA GLN A 95 -41.14 65.48 -29.08
C GLN A 95 -40.07 64.90 -28.13
N ASP A 96 -38.89 65.52 -28.05
CA ASP A 96 -37.82 65.13 -27.12
C ASP A 96 -38.22 65.30 -25.64
N GLN A 97 -39.22 66.15 -25.33
CA GLN A 97 -39.72 66.32 -23.95
C GLN A 97 -40.57 65.13 -23.48
N MET A 98 -40.98 64.23 -24.38
CA MET A 98 -41.74 63.03 -24.00
C MET A 98 -40.95 62.17 -23.01
N SER A 99 -39.67 61.91 -23.28
CA SER A 99 -38.83 61.08 -22.42
C SER A 99 -38.58 61.74 -21.06
N VAL A 100 -38.35 63.06 -21.06
CA VAL A 100 -38.15 63.86 -19.84
C VAL A 100 -39.40 63.86 -18.96
N LEU A 101 -40.59 64.09 -19.54
CA LEU A 101 -41.83 64.11 -18.76
C LEU A 101 -42.17 62.71 -18.21
N THR A 102 -42.06 61.68 -19.05
CA THR A 102 -42.26 60.28 -18.64
C THR A 102 -41.32 59.95 -17.49
N GLY A 103 -40.03 60.26 -17.63
CA GLY A 103 -39.05 60.00 -16.58
C GLY A 103 -39.39 60.69 -15.26
N ARG A 104 -39.86 61.94 -15.30
CA ARG A 104 -40.27 62.67 -14.09
C ARG A 104 -41.49 62.06 -13.39
N ILE A 105 -42.48 61.59 -14.15
CA ILE A 105 -43.67 60.92 -13.58
C ILE A 105 -43.25 59.62 -12.89
N PHE A 106 -42.49 58.79 -13.59
CA PHE A 106 -42.00 57.53 -13.06
C PHE A 106 -41.05 57.72 -11.87
N ALA A 107 -40.23 58.77 -11.83
CA ALA A 107 -39.40 59.11 -10.67
C ALA A 107 -40.25 59.38 -9.42
N GLY A 108 -41.40 60.04 -9.57
CA GLY A 108 -42.35 60.28 -8.48
C GLY A 108 -42.91 58.99 -7.91
N HIS A 109 -43.41 58.10 -8.78
CA HIS A 109 -43.97 56.80 -8.39
C HIS A 109 -42.91 55.86 -7.81
N LEU A 110 -41.72 55.80 -8.40
CA LEU A 110 -40.57 55.07 -7.86
C LEU A 110 -40.25 55.52 -6.43
N ARG A 111 -40.16 56.83 -6.19
CA ARG A 111 -39.87 57.38 -4.86
C ARG A 111 -40.95 57.00 -3.84
N SER A 112 -42.23 57.07 -4.23
CA SER A 112 -43.36 56.73 -3.37
C SER A 112 -43.35 55.25 -2.97
N ILE A 113 -43.21 54.36 -3.96
CA ILE A 113 -43.29 52.90 -3.74
C ILE A 113 -42.07 52.42 -2.95
N ILE A 114 -40.86 52.88 -3.31
CA ILE A 114 -39.64 52.55 -2.58
C ILE A 114 -39.72 52.99 -1.11
N GLY A 115 -40.36 54.13 -0.84
CA GLY A 115 -40.59 54.60 0.53
C GLY A 115 -41.43 53.66 1.41
N SER A 116 -42.22 52.77 0.80
CA SER A 116 -43.03 51.77 1.51
C SER A 116 -42.39 50.38 1.60
N MET A 117 -41.26 50.15 0.93
CA MET A 117 -40.58 48.86 0.87
C MET A 117 -39.26 48.86 1.65
N THR A 118 -38.82 47.68 2.09
CA THR A 118 -37.48 47.48 2.67
C THR A 118 -36.44 47.23 1.58
N VAL A 119 -35.15 47.44 1.89
CA VAL A 119 -34.05 47.22 0.91
C VAL A 119 -34.04 45.77 0.40
N GLU A 120 -34.31 44.80 1.27
CA GLU A 120 -34.35 43.38 0.94
C GLU A 120 -35.46 43.07 -0.05
N GLN A 121 -36.66 43.64 0.15
CA GLN A 121 -37.80 43.46 -0.74
C GLN A 121 -37.50 44.04 -2.12
N ILE A 122 -36.94 45.25 -2.17
CA ILE A 122 -36.59 45.93 -3.43
C ILE A 122 -35.54 45.12 -4.21
N ILE A 123 -34.55 44.53 -3.53
CA ILE A 123 -33.51 43.72 -4.19
C ILE A 123 -34.03 42.34 -4.62
N ARG A 124 -34.83 41.67 -3.79
CA ARG A 124 -35.34 40.31 -4.06
C ARG A 124 -36.51 40.30 -5.04
N GLU A 125 -37.41 41.28 -4.95
CA GLU A 125 -38.69 41.33 -5.67
C GLU A 125 -38.70 42.48 -6.70
N ARG A 126 -37.61 42.65 -7.47
CA ARG A 126 -37.49 43.72 -8.48
C ARG A 126 -38.64 43.79 -9.48
N GLN A 127 -39.18 42.63 -9.86
CA GLN A 127 -40.30 42.55 -10.80
C GLN A 127 -41.60 43.10 -10.19
N LYS A 128 -41.80 42.88 -8.89
CA LYS A 128 -42.97 43.39 -8.17
C LYS A 128 -42.90 44.90 -8.06
N LEU A 129 -41.74 45.44 -7.66
CA LEU A 129 -41.50 46.90 -7.68
C LEU A 129 -41.80 47.49 -9.06
N ALA A 130 -41.28 46.87 -10.13
CA ALA A 130 -41.51 47.36 -11.49
C ALA A 130 -43.00 47.37 -11.87
N THR A 131 -43.74 46.35 -11.44
CA THR A 131 -45.17 46.20 -11.71
C THR A 131 -45.99 47.23 -10.95
N GLU A 132 -45.71 47.43 -9.65
CA GLU A 132 -46.41 48.43 -8.82
C GLU A 132 -46.17 49.85 -9.34
N VAL A 133 -44.95 50.16 -9.77
CA VAL A 133 -44.60 51.47 -10.37
C VAL A 133 -45.32 51.68 -11.69
N LEU A 134 -45.37 50.65 -12.54
CA LEU A 134 -46.09 50.69 -13.79
C LEU A 134 -47.59 50.92 -13.54
N ASP A 135 -48.19 50.15 -12.63
CA ASP A 135 -49.60 50.24 -12.29
C ASP A 135 -49.97 51.61 -11.71
N GLY A 136 -49.14 52.16 -10.81
CA GLY A 136 -49.32 53.50 -10.26
C GLY A 136 -49.23 54.61 -11.30
N SER A 137 -48.49 54.40 -12.39
CA SER A 137 -48.27 55.40 -13.44
C SER A 137 -49.25 55.29 -14.63
N LYS A 138 -50.02 54.21 -14.74
CA LYS A 138 -50.90 53.93 -15.90
C LYS A 138 -51.89 55.06 -16.18
N GLU A 139 -52.54 55.60 -15.14
CA GLU A 139 -53.55 56.65 -15.32
C GLU A 139 -52.93 57.96 -15.84
N GLU A 140 -51.77 58.35 -15.29
CA GLU A 140 -51.07 59.57 -15.72
C GLU A 140 -50.55 59.44 -17.16
N MET A 141 -50.01 58.28 -17.52
CA MET A 141 -49.54 57.97 -18.88
C MET A 141 -50.68 58.01 -19.90
N ALA A 142 -51.81 57.38 -19.57
CA ALA A 142 -53.00 57.40 -20.42
C ALA A 142 -53.53 58.84 -20.64
N ARG A 143 -53.55 59.67 -19.59
CA ARG A 143 -53.96 61.09 -19.69
C ARG A 143 -53.08 61.90 -20.65
N ILE A 144 -51.80 61.53 -20.79
CA ILE A 144 -50.87 62.17 -21.73
C ILE A 144 -50.79 61.51 -23.11
N GLY A 145 -51.56 60.44 -23.33
CA GLY A 145 -51.63 59.72 -24.59
C GLY A 145 -50.45 58.78 -24.85
N LEU A 146 -49.70 58.42 -23.81
CA LEU A 146 -48.56 57.52 -23.89
C LEU A 146 -48.95 56.15 -23.32
N ASN A 147 -48.50 55.10 -23.99
CA ASN A 147 -48.59 53.72 -23.52
C ASN A 147 -47.19 53.22 -23.14
N VAL A 148 -47.09 52.57 -21.99
CA VAL A 148 -45.83 52.03 -21.48
C VAL A 148 -45.82 50.54 -21.72
N ASP A 149 -44.90 50.08 -22.55
CA ASP A 149 -44.80 48.67 -22.89
C ASP A 149 -44.02 47.90 -21.81
N ALA A 150 -42.97 48.52 -21.24
CA ALA A 150 -42.16 47.89 -20.21
C ALA A 150 -41.46 48.92 -19.29
N LEU A 151 -41.22 48.50 -18.05
CA LEU A 151 -40.33 49.17 -17.11
C LEU A 151 -39.34 48.14 -16.56
N GLN A 152 -38.05 48.48 -16.59
CA GLN A 152 -36.99 47.62 -16.07
C GLN A 152 -36.11 48.39 -15.09
N ILE A 153 -35.88 47.81 -13.91
CA ILE A 153 -34.92 48.32 -12.94
C ILE A 153 -33.50 47.88 -13.37
N GLN A 154 -32.67 48.82 -13.80
CA GLN A 154 -31.29 48.56 -14.22
C GLN A 154 -30.35 48.33 -13.05
N SER A 155 -30.34 49.25 -12.07
CA SER A 155 -29.43 49.15 -10.92
C SER A 155 -30.05 49.72 -9.66
N ILE A 156 -29.66 49.16 -8.52
CA ILE A 156 -29.99 49.68 -7.19
C ILE A 156 -28.67 49.76 -6.44
N ASP A 157 -28.32 50.95 -5.99
CA ASP A 157 -27.09 51.25 -5.28
C ASP A 157 -27.42 51.94 -3.94
N ASP A 158 -26.58 51.79 -2.92
CA ASP A 158 -26.76 52.39 -1.60
C ASP A 158 -25.86 53.63 -1.35
N ASP A 159 -25.36 54.24 -2.43
CA ASP A 159 -24.52 55.45 -2.43
C ASP A 159 -23.29 55.33 -1.51
N GLY A 160 -22.77 54.09 -1.36
CA GLY A 160 -21.60 53.79 -0.55
C GLY A 160 -21.87 53.55 0.93
N LEU A 161 -23.14 53.47 1.38
CA LEU A 161 -23.48 53.10 2.76
C LEU A 161 -23.06 51.66 3.12
N GLY A 162 -22.87 50.80 2.11
CA GLY A 162 -22.38 49.43 2.29
C GLY A 162 -23.39 48.47 2.93
N TYR A 163 -24.66 48.87 3.05
CA TYR A 163 -25.75 48.03 3.54
C TYR A 163 -25.96 46.81 2.64
N ILE A 164 -25.98 47.01 1.31
CA ILE A 164 -26.16 45.93 0.34
C ILE A 164 -24.98 44.95 0.44
N LYS A 165 -23.76 45.49 0.56
CA LYS A 165 -22.54 44.68 0.72
C LYS A 165 -22.55 43.88 2.03
N ALA A 166 -22.99 44.49 3.13
CA ALA A 166 -23.12 43.83 4.42
C ALA A 166 -24.18 42.72 4.40
N MET A 167 -25.30 42.91 3.70
CA MET A 167 -26.33 41.89 3.52
C MET A 167 -25.81 40.67 2.76
N SER A 168 -24.97 40.86 1.74
CA SER A 168 -24.36 39.77 0.97
C SER A 168 -23.21 39.07 1.69
N ALA A 169 -22.58 39.71 2.69
CA ALA A 169 -21.41 39.18 3.40
C ALA A 169 -21.61 37.78 4.02
N PRO A 170 -22.67 37.46 4.78
CA PRO A 170 -22.85 36.12 5.36
C PRO A 170 -23.09 35.05 4.31
N HIS A 171 -23.82 35.37 3.24
CA HIS A 171 -24.03 34.44 2.13
C HIS A 171 -22.72 34.15 1.39
N ASN A 172 -21.94 35.19 1.10
CA ASN A 172 -20.63 35.04 0.48
C ASN A 172 -19.67 34.23 1.36
N ALA A 173 -19.67 34.47 2.67
CA ALA A 173 -18.87 33.70 3.62
C ALA A 173 -19.29 32.22 3.65
N ALA A 174 -20.60 31.92 3.62
CA ALA A 174 -21.10 30.55 3.57
C ALA A 174 -20.72 29.84 2.26
N VAL A 175 -20.83 30.53 1.11
CA VAL A 175 -20.39 30.00 -0.20
C VAL A 175 -18.88 29.75 -0.20
N GLN A 176 -18.09 30.67 0.35
CA GLN A 176 -16.63 30.50 0.47
C GLN A 176 -16.27 29.34 1.40
N GLN A 177 -16.92 29.22 2.56
CA GLN A 177 -16.73 28.11 3.48
C GLN A 177 -17.08 26.77 2.81
N GLN A 178 -18.21 26.70 2.11
CA GLN A 178 -18.62 25.49 1.39
C GLN A 178 -17.62 25.12 0.28
N ALA A 179 -17.12 26.11 -0.46
CA ALA A 179 -16.08 25.91 -1.46
C ALA A 179 -14.78 25.38 -0.83
N GLN A 180 -14.37 25.91 0.33
CA GLN A 180 -13.20 25.42 1.06
C GLN A 180 -13.38 23.99 1.57
N ILE A 181 -14.56 23.65 2.12
CA ILE A 181 -14.88 22.28 2.55
C ILE A 181 -14.84 21.32 1.36
N ALA A 182 -15.46 21.70 0.23
CA ALA A 182 -15.46 20.89 -0.98
C ALA A 182 -14.03 20.66 -1.50
N GLN A 183 -13.19 21.70 -1.50
CA GLN A 183 -11.79 21.60 -1.90
C GLN A 183 -10.98 20.72 -0.94
N ALA A 184 -11.17 20.87 0.38
CA ALA A 184 -10.50 20.05 1.38
C ALA A 184 -10.88 18.57 1.24
N GLN A 185 -12.17 18.27 1.03
CA GLN A 185 -12.64 16.91 0.77
C GLN A 185 -12.09 16.34 -0.53
N ALA A 186 -12.01 17.14 -1.59
CA ALA A 186 -11.41 16.72 -2.85
C ALA A 186 -9.91 16.41 -2.68
N ASN A 187 -9.17 17.28 -1.98
CA ASN A 187 -7.76 17.08 -1.68
C ASN A 187 -7.52 15.85 -0.80
N GLN A 188 -8.36 15.63 0.21
CA GLN A 188 -8.29 14.45 1.07
C GLN A 188 -8.49 13.18 0.24
N LYS A 189 -9.54 13.11 -0.59
CA LYS A 189 -9.80 11.96 -1.46
C LYS A 189 -8.66 11.71 -2.45
N ALA A 190 -8.08 12.77 -3.01
CA ALA A 190 -6.93 12.65 -3.90
C ALA A 190 -5.71 12.07 -3.15
N ALA A 191 -5.40 12.59 -1.96
CA ALA A 191 -4.30 12.10 -1.13
C ALA A 191 -4.50 10.65 -0.68
N GLU A 192 -5.72 10.27 -0.28
CA GLU A 192 -6.07 8.89 0.08
C GLU A 192 -5.88 7.94 -1.11
N ALA A 193 -6.35 8.32 -2.30
CA ALA A 193 -6.16 7.54 -3.52
C ALA A 193 -4.68 7.40 -3.92
N GLU A 194 -3.89 8.47 -3.76
CA GLU A 194 -2.44 8.44 -3.98
C GLU A 194 -1.73 7.52 -2.99
N GLN A 195 -2.07 7.60 -1.70
CA GLN A 195 -1.50 6.71 -0.67
C GLN A 195 -1.89 5.25 -0.91
N GLU A 196 -3.14 4.97 -1.26
CA GLU A 196 -3.59 3.62 -1.58
C GLU A 196 -2.85 3.08 -2.82
N SER A 197 -2.67 3.90 -3.85
CA SER A 197 -1.88 3.55 -5.04
C SER A 197 -0.42 3.23 -4.68
N GLN A 198 0.23 4.08 -3.88
CA GLN A 198 1.61 3.86 -3.43
C GLN A 198 1.74 2.58 -2.59
N ARG A 199 0.79 2.32 -1.68
CA ARG A 199 0.76 1.09 -0.87
C ARG A 199 0.62 -0.15 -1.76
N LYS A 200 -0.30 -0.14 -2.72
CA LYS A 200 -0.47 -1.24 -3.68
C LYS A 200 0.80 -1.47 -4.48
N GLN A 201 1.45 -0.40 -4.98
CA GLN A 201 2.71 -0.51 -5.69
C GLN A 201 3.82 -1.15 -4.83
N ALA A 202 3.93 -0.76 -3.55
CA ALA A 202 4.89 -1.35 -2.62
C ALA A 202 4.58 -2.82 -2.31
N GLU A 203 3.30 -3.18 -2.16
CA GLU A 203 2.84 -4.57 -1.96
C GLU A 203 3.21 -5.44 -3.18
N PHE A 204 2.88 -4.99 -4.40
CA PHE A 204 3.25 -5.71 -5.62
C PHE A 204 4.77 -5.82 -5.80
N ALA A 205 5.54 -4.78 -5.47
CA ALA A 205 6.99 -4.82 -5.52
C ALA A 205 7.57 -5.85 -4.54
N ARG A 206 7.03 -5.91 -3.31
CA ARG A 206 7.41 -6.90 -2.31
C ARG A 206 7.07 -8.32 -2.76
N GLU A 207 5.85 -8.54 -3.24
CA GLU A 207 5.41 -9.86 -3.73
C GLU A 207 6.28 -10.34 -4.88
N THR A 208 6.55 -9.44 -5.85
CA THR A 208 7.48 -9.72 -6.95
C THR A 208 8.88 -10.08 -6.45
N ALA A 209 9.39 -9.40 -5.42
CA ALA A 209 10.70 -9.70 -4.83
C ALA A 209 10.73 -11.07 -4.14
N ILE A 210 9.67 -11.45 -3.41
CA ILE A 210 9.54 -12.76 -2.77
C ILE A 210 9.51 -13.87 -3.83
N VAL A 211 8.68 -13.72 -4.85
CA VAL A 211 8.57 -14.69 -5.94
C VAL A 211 9.91 -14.85 -6.66
N LYS A 212 10.60 -13.75 -6.98
CA LYS A 212 11.95 -13.79 -7.56
C LYS A 212 12.96 -14.51 -6.64
N ALA A 213 12.90 -14.26 -5.34
CA ALA A 213 13.79 -14.92 -4.37
C ALA A 213 13.49 -16.42 -4.26
N GLN A 214 12.23 -16.83 -4.30
CA GLN A 214 11.82 -18.25 -4.33
C GLN A 214 12.32 -18.95 -5.58
N TYR A 215 12.07 -18.37 -6.76
CA TYR A 215 12.59 -18.92 -8.02
C TYR A 215 14.12 -19.02 -8.00
N LYS A 216 14.81 -18.00 -7.47
CA LYS A 216 16.26 -18.05 -7.34
C LYS A 216 16.71 -19.17 -6.42
N ALA A 217 16.08 -19.34 -5.26
CA ALA A 217 16.40 -20.43 -4.34
C ALA A 217 16.15 -21.82 -4.98
N GLU A 218 15.10 -21.97 -5.77
CA GLU A 218 14.79 -23.21 -6.49
C GLU A 218 15.80 -23.50 -7.60
N VAL A 219 16.19 -22.48 -8.37
CA VAL A 219 17.25 -22.56 -9.38
C VAL A 219 18.60 -22.90 -8.72
N ASP A 220 18.95 -22.22 -7.63
CA ASP A 220 20.21 -22.45 -6.90
C ASP A 220 20.24 -23.88 -6.33
N LYS A 221 19.12 -24.39 -5.82
CA LYS A 221 19.00 -25.78 -5.35
C LYS A 221 19.17 -26.78 -6.51
N ALA A 222 18.47 -26.59 -7.62
CA ALA A 222 18.59 -27.46 -8.79
C ALA A 222 20.01 -27.44 -9.38
N GLN A 223 20.67 -26.27 -9.41
CA GLN A 223 22.06 -26.15 -9.82
C GLN A 223 23.02 -26.84 -8.85
N ALA A 224 22.80 -26.74 -7.53
CA ALA A 224 23.62 -27.44 -6.54
C ALA A 224 23.47 -28.96 -6.65
N GLU A 225 22.25 -29.48 -6.84
CA GLU A 225 22.00 -30.90 -7.08
C GLU A 225 22.67 -31.38 -8.38
N ALA A 226 22.54 -30.62 -9.48
CA ALA A 226 23.20 -30.92 -10.75
C ALA A 226 24.74 -30.90 -10.62
N ALA A 227 25.30 -29.98 -9.84
CA ALA A 227 26.74 -29.90 -9.57
C ALA A 227 27.25 -31.05 -8.69
N GLN A 228 26.44 -31.57 -7.77
CA GLN A 228 26.79 -32.71 -6.92
C GLN A 228 26.67 -34.06 -7.65
N ALA A 229 25.81 -34.16 -8.67
CA ALA A 229 25.58 -35.41 -9.40
C ALA A 229 26.86 -35.97 -10.04
N GLY A 230 27.75 -35.13 -10.58
CA GLY A 230 29.02 -35.58 -11.17
C GLY A 230 29.95 -36.25 -10.14
N PRO A 231 30.38 -35.53 -9.09
CA PRO A 231 31.24 -36.09 -8.05
C PRO A 231 30.62 -37.29 -7.31
N LEU A 232 29.30 -37.29 -7.09
CA LEU A 232 28.60 -38.43 -6.48
C LEU A 232 28.63 -39.65 -7.39
N ALA A 233 28.35 -39.50 -8.69
CA ALA A 233 28.44 -40.60 -9.65
C ALA A 233 29.88 -41.15 -9.76
N GLU A 234 30.89 -40.28 -9.71
CA GLU A 234 32.29 -40.70 -9.65
C GLU A 234 32.62 -41.45 -8.35
N ALA A 235 32.15 -40.96 -7.20
CA ALA A 235 32.36 -41.61 -5.91
C ALA A 235 31.65 -42.97 -5.83
N GLU A 236 30.44 -43.10 -6.36
CA GLU A 236 29.69 -44.35 -6.46
C GLU A 236 30.42 -45.36 -7.35
N ALA A 237 30.86 -44.94 -8.55
CA ALA A 237 31.64 -45.78 -9.45
C ALA A 237 32.96 -46.24 -8.81
N GLN A 238 33.66 -45.35 -8.09
CA GLN A 238 34.88 -45.72 -7.36
C GLN A 238 34.60 -46.70 -6.22
N ARG A 239 33.51 -46.52 -5.46
CA ARG A 239 33.09 -47.47 -4.41
C ARG A 239 32.79 -48.85 -4.97
N GLU A 240 32.11 -48.92 -6.11
CA GLU A 240 31.80 -50.19 -6.79
C GLU A 240 33.08 -50.91 -7.25
N VAL A 241 34.01 -50.18 -7.88
CA VAL A 241 35.32 -50.73 -8.28
C VAL A 241 36.12 -51.22 -7.07
N LEU A 242 36.11 -50.48 -5.95
CA LEU A 242 36.77 -50.90 -4.71
C LEU A 242 36.13 -52.16 -4.12
N ALA A 243 34.79 -52.23 -4.09
CA ALA A 243 34.05 -53.40 -3.60
C ALA A 243 34.41 -54.66 -4.41
N MET A 244 34.40 -54.56 -5.73
CA MET A 244 34.81 -55.64 -6.63
C MET A 244 36.27 -56.05 -6.39
N ARG A 245 37.18 -55.10 -6.20
CA ARG A 245 38.59 -55.40 -5.87
C ARG A 245 38.73 -56.09 -4.51
N THR A 246 37.98 -55.68 -3.49
CA THR A 246 38.03 -56.31 -2.17
C THR A 246 37.49 -57.75 -2.21
N GLU A 247 36.42 -58.00 -2.96
CA GLU A 247 35.88 -59.35 -3.13
C GLU A 247 36.88 -60.26 -3.85
N LEU A 248 37.52 -59.77 -4.92
CA LEU A 248 38.59 -60.50 -5.60
C LEU A 248 39.77 -60.80 -4.67
N ALA A 249 40.16 -59.84 -3.82
CA ALA A 249 41.24 -60.03 -2.85
C ALA A 249 40.89 -61.07 -1.77
N GLN A 250 39.63 -61.09 -1.28
CA GLN A 250 39.15 -62.10 -0.33
C GLN A 250 39.19 -63.50 -0.95
N ARG A 251 38.67 -63.67 -2.17
CA ARG A 251 38.73 -64.95 -2.88
C ARG A 251 40.17 -65.41 -3.11
N ALA A 252 41.08 -64.50 -3.46
CA ALA A 252 42.50 -64.83 -3.62
C ALA A 252 43.17 -65.25 -2.31
N ALA A 253 42.83 -64.61 -1.18
CA ALA A 253 43.34 -64.97 0.14
C ALA A 253 42.84 -66.35 0.58
N GLU A 254 41.57 -66.67 0.30
CA GLU A 254 40.96 -67.96 0.63
C GLU A 254 41.56 -69.11 -0.17
N LEU A 255 41.80 -68.90 -1.48
CA LEU A 255 42.55 -69.85 -2.31
C LEU A 255 43.96 -70.11 -1.76
N ARG A 256 44.67 -69.03 -1.38
CA ARG A 256 46.02 -69.14 -0.80
C ARG A 256 46.03 -69.90 0.53
N GLN A 257 44.99 -69.76 1.35
CA GLN A 257 44.84 -70.52 2.59
C GLN A 257 44.64 -72.01 2.32
N GLN A 258 43.84 -72.37 1.31
CA GLN A 258 43.67 -73.76 0.90
C GLN A 258 44.98 -74.39 0.36
N GLU A 259 45.75 -73.63 -0.42
CA GLU A 259 47.07 -74.07 -0.91
C GLU A 259 48.05 -74.33 0.25
N LEU A 260 48.16 -73.39 1.21
CA LEU A 260 49.04 -73.53 2.38
C LEU A 260 48.68 -74.74 3.26
N VAL A 261 47.40 -75.04 3.42
CA VAL A 261 46.93 -76.23 4.16
C VAL A 261 47.33 -77.52 3.42
N ALA A 262 47.25 -77.55 2.10
CA ALA A 262 47.64 -78.71 1.31
C ALA A 262 49.17 -78.94 1.30
N GLU A 263 49.97 -77.87 1.25
CA GLU A 263 51.43 -77.94 1.09
C GLU A 263 52.18 -78.13 2.43
N VAL A 264 51.73 -77.47 3.51
CA VAL A 264 52.47 -77.46 4.78
C VAL A 264 51.93 -78.47 5.80
N VAL A 265 50.60 -78.55 5.95
CA VAL A 265 49.99 -79.32 7.05
C VAL A 265 49.99 -80.81 6.76
N LYS A 266 49.60 -81.23 5.54
CA LYS A 266 49.52 -82.65 5.16
C LYS A 266 50.85 -83.43 5.28
N PRO A 267 52.01 -82.92 4.82
CA PRO A 267 53.28 -83.62 5.02
C PRO A 267 53.76 -83.59 6.48
N ALA A 268 53.45 -82.52 7.23
CA ALA A 268 53.78 -82.44 8.66
C ALA A 268 52.99 -83.47 9.50
N GLU A 269 51.71 -83.68 9.20
CA GLU A 269 50.90 -84.73 9.85
C GLU A 269 51.38 -86.14 9.50
N ALA A 270 51.77 -86.39 8.24
CA ALA A 270 52.30 -87.68 7.81
C ALA A 270 53.62 -88.06 8.52
N GLU A 271 54.50 -87.08 8.76
CA GLU A 271 55.77 -87.32 9.46
C GLU A 271 55.57 -87.54 10.96
N ALA A 272 54.61 -86.85 11.59
CA ALA A 272 54.26 -87.05 12.99
C ALA A 272 53.75 -88.48 13.27
N GLU A 273 52.94 -89.05 12.37
CA GLU A 273 52.40 -90.40 12.54
C GLU A 273 53.48 -91.48 12.37
N ARG A 274 54.45 -91.26 11.47
CA ARG A 274 55.60 -92.17 11.25
C ARG A 274 56.44 -92.34 12.52
N VAL A 275 56.72 -91.25 13.22
CA VAL A 275 57.50 -91.24 14.47
C VAL A 275 56.77 -92.00 15.59
N ARG A 276 55.44 -91.87 15.65
CA ARG A 276 54.60 -92.50 16.68
C ARG A 276 54.62 -94.03 16.59
N ILE A 277 54.54 -94.57 15.37
CA ILE A 277 54.55 -96.02 15.13
C ILE A 277 55.92 -96.64 15.47
N LEU A 278 57.02 -95.97 15.10
CA LEU A 278 58.38 -96.40 15.44
C LEU A 278 58.62 -96.45 16.95
N ALA A 279 58.13 -95.44 17.69
CA ALA A 279 58.29 -95.38 19.14
C ALA A 279 57.57 -96.51 19.91
N VAL A 280 56.42 -96.97 19.41
CA VAL A 280 55.67 -98.10 20.03
C VAL A 280 56.37 -99.43 19.77
N ALA A 281 56.95 -99.63 18.58
CA ALA A 281 57.66 -100.85 18.23
C ALA A 281 58.94 -101.06 19.05
N ASP A 282 59.69 -99.99 19.37
CA ASP A 282 60.89 -100.07 20.20
C ASP A 282 60.57 -100.38 21.67
N ALA A 283 59.42 -99.91 22.18
CA ALA A 283 58.99 -100.16 23.55
C ALA A 283 58.66 -101.64 23.83
N GLU A 284 58.07 -102.35 22.87
CA GLU A 284 57.75 -103.79 23.02
C GLU A 284 59.01 -104.66 23.03
N LYS A 285 60.05 -104.28 22.26
CA LYS A 285 61.29 -105.04 22.15
C LYS A 285 62.09 -105.02 23.47
N MET A 286 62.08 -103.88 24.18
CA MET A 286 62.74 -103.75 25.49
C MET A 286 62.06 -104.59 26.59
N LYS A 287 60.73 -104.73 26.55
CA LYS A 287 59.98 -105.44 27.59
C LYS A 287 60.27 -106.96 27.58
N ILE A 288 60.39 -107.55 26.39
CA ILE A 288 60.67 -108.99 26.22
C ILE A 288 62.11 -109.33 26.63
N GLN A 289 63.07 -108.42 26.43
CA GLN A 289 64.45 -108.63 26.87
C GLN A 289 64.64 -108.48 28.39
N ALA A 290 63.80 -107.66 29.03
CA ALA A 290 63.87 -107.43 30.48
C ALA A 290 63.35 -108.62 31.31
N GLU A 291 62.37 -109.39 30.82
CA GLU A 291 61.80 -110.54 31.55
C GLU A 291 62.67 -111.80 31.48
N ALA A 292 63.55 -111.93 30.48
CA ALA A 292 64.45 -113.09 30.33
C ALA A 292 65.72 -113.03 31.20
N ALA A 293 66.04 -111.88 31.81
CA ALA A 293 67.29 -111.66 32.55
C ALA A 293 67.16 -111.76 34.09
N ALA A 294 65.97 -112.07 34.62
CA ALA A 294 65.69 -112.02 36.07
C ALA A 294 66.03 -113.31 36.85
N SER A 295 66.54 -114.37 36.21
CA SER A 295 66.95 -115.62 36.85
C SER A 295 68.47 -115.83 36.81
N HIS A 296 69.22 -115.22 37.74
CA HIS A 296 70.41 -115.77 38.43
C HIS A 296 71.31 -114.69 39.09
N ASN A 297 71.50 -114.83 40.41
CA ASN A 297 72.59 -114.40 41.30
C ASN A 297 73.06 -112.92 41.44
N ARG A 298 72.68 -112.36 42.60
CA ARG A 298 73.48 -111.74 43.69
C ARG A 298 74.95 -111.25 43.47
N VAL A 299 75.11 -109.97 43.88
CA VAL A 299 76.22 -109.31 44.62
C VAL A 299 77.42 -108.77 43.83
N ALA A 300 77.43 -107.44 43.65
CA ALA A 300 78.54 -106.47 43.82
C ALA A 300 78.19 -105.16 43.10
N LEU A 301 78.42 -103.95 43.58
CA LEU A 301 78.86 -103.43 44.86
C LEU A 301 78.60 -101.91 44.81
N ASP A 302 78.20 -101.34 45.94
CA ASP A 302 78.21 -99.92 46.27
C ASP A 302 79.47 -99.17 45.79
N ARG A 303 79.34 -98.16 44.90
CA ARG A 303 80.19 -96.93 44.91
C ARG A 303 79.93 -95.84 43.82
N MET A 304 78.71 -95.40 43.52
CA MET A 304 78.54 -94.27 42.56
C MET A 304 77.43 -93.24 42.91
N ILE A 305 77.20 -92.95 44.20
CA ILE A 305 76.21 -91.92 44.64
C ILE A 305 76.88 -90.62 45.16
N ILE A 306 78.17 -90.42 44.96
CA ILE A 306 78.86 -89.18 45.36
C ILE A 306 79.74 -88.78 44.18
N ASP A 307 79.29 -87.87 43.30
CA ASP A 307 80.16 -87.02 42.42
C ASP A 307 79.45 -86.12 41.37
N GLN A 308 78.11 -86.07 41.27
CA GLN A 308 77.46 -85.28 40.18
C GLN A 308 76.46 -84.21 40.64
N LEU A 309 76.47 -83.83 41.92
CA LEU A 309 75.71 -82.68 42.44
C LEU A 309 76.33 -81.26 42.25
N PRO A 310 77.59 -81.04 41.82
CA PRO A 310 78.13 -79.66 41.72
C PRO A 310 77.87 -78.86 40.42
N GLU A 311 77.33 -79.42 39.33
CA GLU A 311 77.25 -78.65 38.05
C GLU A 311 75.96 -77.84 37.84
N ILE A 312 74.95 -77.98 38.72
CA ILE A 312 73.68 -77.23 38.62
C ILE A 312 73.75 -75.87 39.36
N VAL A 313 74.76 -75.67 40.22
CA VAL A 313 74.93 -74.44 41.02
C VAL A 313 75.81 -73.38 40.32
N ASP A 314 76.64 -73.75 39.33
CA ASP A 314 77.59 -72.84 38.68
C ASP A 314 76.97 -71.94 37.58
N LYS A 315 75.83 -72.32 37.00
CA LYS A 315 75.15 -71.52 35.94
C LYS A 315 74.03 -70.60 36.43
N ALA A 316 73.98 -70.35 37.74
CA ALA A 316 73.11 -69.35 38.36
C ALA A 316 73.85 -68.05 38.77
N ALA A 317 75.17 -67.93 38.56
CA ALA A 317 75.96 -66.84 39.14
C ALA A 317 76.96 -66.13 38.19
N ARG A 318 76.54 -65.82 36.96
CA ARG A 318 77.13 -64.74 36.13
C ARG A 318 76.01 -64.04 35.38
N GLY A 319 75.71 -62.76 35.56
CA GLY A 319 76.41 -61.71 36.29
C GLY A 319 75.89 -60.40 35.72
N LEU A 320 74.96 -59.77 36.43
CA LEU A 320 74.70 -58.33 36.31
C LEU A 320 75.95 -57.60 36.82
N ALA A 321 76.79 -57.15 35.89
CA ALA A 321 77.89 -56.23 36.14
C ALA A 321 77.71 -55.02 35.20
N GLY A 322 77.09 -53.96 35.71
CA GLY A 322 76.85 -52.73 34.96
C GLY A 322 75.79 -51.84 35.58
N SER A 323 76.05 -51.33 36.78
CA SER A 323 75.22 -50.33 37.47
C SER A 323 75.27 -48.96 36.79
N ASN A 324 74.15 -48.22 36.78
CA ASN A 324 74.14 -46.83 37.28
C ASN A 324 72.69 -46.32 37.45
N LEU A 325 72.22 -46.20 38.69
CA LEU A 325 71.06 -45.40 39.06
C LEU A 325 71.53 -44.38 40.11
N THR A 326 71.56 -43.11 39.72
CA THR A 326 72.11 -41.99 40.49
C THR A 326 71.12 -41.51 41.55
N VAL A 327 71.56 -41.48 42.81
CA VAL A 327 70.87 -40.85 43.95
C VAL A 327 71.40 -39.42 44.08
N LEU A 328 70.49 -38.44 44.05
CA LEU A 328 70.74 -37.08 44.55
C LEU A 328 70.15 -36.99 45.96
N ASN A 329 71.05 -36.89 46.93
CA ASN A 329 70.77 -36.81 48.35
C ASN A 329 70.70 -35.34 48.77
N GLY A 330 69.80 -35.00 49.68
CA GLY A 330 69.70 -33.68 50.29
C GLY A 330 69.03 -33.82 51.65
N ALA A 331 69.79 -33.51 52.70
CA ALA A 331 69.43 -33.69 54.10
C ALA A 331 68.16 -32.92 54.49
N GLU A 332 67.28 -33.61 55.22
CA GLU A 332 66.19 -33.14 56.11
C GLU A 332 64.89 -33.92 55.85
N GLY A 333 64.25 -34.41 56.91
CA GLY A 333 62.86 -34.87 56.83
C GLY A 333 62.57 -36.20 57.49
N ILE A 334 62.95 -36.36 58.76
CA ILE A 334 62.34 -37.34 59.68
C ILE A 334 60.84 -37.02 59.75
N SER A 335 59.98 -37.65 58.94
CA SER A 335 58.52 -37.74 59.20
C SER A 335 57.73 -38.65 58.22
N GLN A 336 58.25 -39.81 57.82
CA GLN A 336 57.43 -40.77 57.04
C GLN A 336 57.65 -42.26 57.39
N VAL A 337 58.16 -42.54 58.60
CA VAL A 337 58.26 -43.90 59.15
C VAL A 337 57.03 -44.26 60.03
N THR A 338 56.01 -43.40 60.09
CA THR A 338 54.85 -43.62 60.97
C THR A 338 53.53 -43.59 60.19
N SER A 339 53.36 -44.51 59.24
CA SER A 339 52.05 -44.95 58.71
C SER A 339 52.09 -46.19 57.81
N GLY A 340 53.27 -46.69 57.42
CA GLY A 340 53.42 -47.77 56.43
C GLY A 340 53.11 -49.20 56.89
N LEU A 341 52.77 -49.43 58.16
CA LEU A 341 52.52 -50.78 58.70
C LEU A 341 51.04 -51.10 58.99
N VAL A 342 50.10 -50.18 58.68
CA VAL A 342 48.67 -50.39 58.99
C VAL A 342 47.79 -50.50 57.73
N SER A 343 48.28 -50.17 56.53
CA SER A 343 47.50 -50.30 55.28
C SER A 343 47.61 -51.67 54.60
N GLN A 344 48.62 -52.47 54.92
CA GLN A 344 48.79 -53.83 54.36
C GLN A 344 47.86 -54.88 55.02
N GLY A 345 47.27 -54.59 56.19
CA GLY A 345 46.37 -55.52 56.88
C GLY A 345 44.90 -55.45 56.44
N LEU A 346 44.42 -54.27 56.03
CA LEU A 346 43.01 -54.05 55.68
C LEU A 346 42.66 -54.50 54.25
N ALA A 347 43.59 -54.40 53.30
CA ALA A 347 43.37 -54.85 51.92
C ALA A 347 43.27 -56.38 51.79
N ILE A 348 43.95 -57.12 52.68
CA ILE A 348 43.91 -58.59 52.69
C ILE A 348 42.62 -59.10 53.37
N PHE A 349 42.15 -58.39 54.41
CA PHE A 349 40.92 -58.76 55.12
C PHE A 349 39.66 -58.61 54.23
N ASP A 350 39.55 -57.55 53.43
CA ASP A 350 38.41 -57.36 52.52
C ASP A 350 38.43 -58.30 51.30
N ALA A 351 39.61 -58.72 50.83
CA ALA A 351 39.72 -59.69 49.75
C ALA A 351 39.22 -61.09 50.17
N VAL A 352 39.42 -61.48 51.43
CA VAL A 352 38.95 -62.77 51.96
C VAL A 352 37.43 -62.79 52.16
N ARG A 353 36.81 -61.65 52.48
CA ARG A 353 35.36 -61.55 52.70
C ARG A 353 34.55 -61.61 51.39
N ASN A 354 35.05 -61.03 50.30
CA ASN A 354 34.29 -60.95 49.05
C ASN A 354 34.38 -62.21 48.16
N GLY A 355 35.39 -63.06 48.34
CA GLY A 355 35.50 -64.32 47.56
C GLY A 355 34.56 -65.44 48.01
N LEU A 356 34.17 -65.45 49.29
CA LEU A 356 33.31 -66.51 49.86
C LEU A 356 31.81 -66.34 49.54
N SER A 357 31.39 -65.22 48.94
CA SER A 357 29.97 -65.00 48.57
C SER A 357 29.64 -65.36 47.11
N GLN A 358 30.57 -65.94 46.36
CA GLN A 358 30.40 -66.26 44.93
C GLN A 358 30.22 -67.76 44.65
N TYR A 359 29.92 -68.56 45.69
CA TYR A 359 29.73 -70.02 45.58
C TYR A 359 28.28 -70.50 45.75
N ASP A 360 27.30 -69.58 45.80
CA ASP A 360 25.89 -69.93 46.10
C ASP A 360 24.88 -69.67 44.96
N ASP A 361 25.31 -69.37 43.73
CA ASP A 361 24.37 -69.24 42.59
C ASP A 361 24.87 -69.94 41.31
N GLU A 362 24.97 -71.26 41.40
CA GLU A 362 24.87 -72.18 40.28
C GLU A 362 23.68 -73.13 40.60
N GLU A 363 22.44 -72.76 40.22
CA GLU A 363 21.33 -73.66 39.85
C GLU A 363 19.97 -72.91 39.79
N ALA A 364 19.51 -72.59 38.58
CA ALA A 364 18.19 -73.02 38.07
C ALA A 364 17.84 -72.33 36.74
N GLY A 365 17.64 -73.15 35.70
CA GLY A 365 16.95 -72.76 34.47
C GLY A 365 15.45 -72.45 34.69
N PRO A 366 14.71 -72.10 33.62
CA PRO A 366 13.46 -71.37 33.74
C PRO A 366 12.23 -72.26 33.98
N ALA A 367 11.23 -71.67 34.64
CA ALA A 367 9.81 -71.89 34.39
C ALA A 367 9.09 -70.53 34.42
#